data_AF-A0A2E8YNG1-F1
#
_entry.id   AF-A0A2E8YNG1-F1
#
_cell.length_a   1.000
_cell.length_b   1.000
_cell.length_c   1.000
_cell.angle_alpha   90.00
_cell.angle_beta   90.00
_cell.angle_gamma   90.00
#
_symmetry.space_group_name_H-M   'P 1'
#
loop_
_entity.id
_entity.type
_entity.pdbx_description
1 polymer ?
#
loop_
_entity_poly.entity_id
_entity_poly.type
_entity_poly.pdbx_seq_one_letter_code
_entity_poly.pdbx_strand_id
1 'polypeptide(L)'
;MKNYFNFISSDLAIDLGTVNTLIHHQDNGIVLNEPSILAIDNSDSKAGIIAIGSKAKEMHGRTPENIDTIKPLREGIIADYLAAEEMIKYFISRSLSNKSLFSPRLMICVPASSTPAERKAILDSGFAAGARKVFLIEEPMAAAIGADLPINEAKGSMIIDIGGGTTEIAIISLGGIVFSKSIRIGGNEFDNSIISFLKKNENIIVGEITAEQLKIGIGSGIIPKHGDGKKMIVKGKEITEGVPVEREITERQVSESLAESLFEITEVILEAFESAPPELTSDIHENGILLTGGGSLLSNMDIVIENATGLKVQYAEDPLSNVALGSGKVMKNLKSMKYMLSTPYGRH
;
A
#
# COMPACT_ATOMS: atom_id res chain seq x y z
N MET A 1 23.43 -39.11 14.21
CA MET A 1 23.93 -38.17 13.18
C MET A 1 22.88 -37.10 12.95
N LYS A 2 23.20 -35.84 13.25
CA LYS A 2 22.33 -34.69 12.93
C LYS A 2 22.53 -34.39 11.44
N ASN A 3 21.47 -34.45 10.64
CA ASN A 3 21.51 -34.12 9.22
C ASN A 3 21.85 -32.63 9.03
N TYR A 4 23.06 -32.35 8.56
CA TYR A 4 23.53 -31.05 8.10
C TYR A 4 23.10 -30.80 6.65
N PHE A 5 21.79 -30.68 6.43
CA PHE A 5 21.27 -29.95 5.28
C PHE A 5 20.36 -28.88 5.85
N ASN A 6 20.93 -27.71 6.19
CA ASN A 6 20.12 -26.52 6.41
C ASN A 6 19.56 -26.11 5.04
N PHE A 7 18.41 -26.68 4.68
CA PHE A 7 17.60 -26.16 3.59
C PHE A 7 17.17 -24.76 4.00
N ILE A 8 17.68 -23.75 3.27
CA ILE A 8 17.21 -22.37 3.39
C ILE A 8 15.71 -22.38 3.09
N SER A 9 14.91 -21.75 3.94
CA SER A 9 13.48 -21.67 3.69
C SER A 9 13.23 -20.92 2.39
N SER A 10 12.31 -21.40 1.55
CA SER A 10 11.85 -20.67 0.37
C SER A 10 10.51 -19.98 0.63
N ASP A 11 10.18 -19.72 1.89
CA ASP A 11 8.93 -19.10 2.27
C ASP A 11 9.04 -17.58 2.17
N LEU A 12 8.11 -17.00 1.39
CA LEU A 12 8.04 -15.58 1.13
C LEU A 12 6.68 -15.04 1.58
N ALA A 13 6.70 -13.87 2.22
CA ALA A 13 5.53 -13.04 2.42
C ALA A 13 5.62 -11.85 1.47
N ILE A 14 4.53 -11.59 0.75
CA ILE A 14 4.45 -10.59 -0.31
C ILE A 14 3.35 -9.60 0.07
N ASP A 15 3.75 -8.36 0.26
CA ASP A 15 2.84 -7.23 0.21
C ASP A 15 2.74 -6.78 -1.25
N LEU A 16 1.62 -7.10 -1.89
CA LEU A 16 1.37 -6.81 -3.30
C LEU A 16 0.66 -5.45 -3.41
N GLY A 17 1.35 -4.39 -3.00
CA GLY A 17 0.80 -3.05 -2.94
C GLY A 17 0.65 -2.38 -4.31
N THR A 18 -0.33 -1.48 -4.43
CA THR A 18 -0.63 -0.75 -5.69
C THR A 18 0.56 0.09 -6.19
N VAL A 19 1.36 0.64 -5.27
CA VAL A 19 2.50 1.52 -5.60
C VAL A 19 3.83 0.80 -5.49
N ASN A 20 4.02 0.01 -4.43
CA ASN A 20 5.24 -0.76 -4.19
C ASN A 20 4.88 -2.20 -3.82
N THR A 21 5.72 -3.14 -4.23
CA THR A 21 5.71 -4.53 -3.78
C THR A 21 6.87 -4.76 -2.83
N LEU A 22 6.58 -5.29 -1.65
CA LEU A 22 7.59 -5.69 -0.67
C LEU A 22 7.57 -7.21 -0.50
N ILE A 23 8.77 -7.81 -0.44
CA ILE A 23 8.90 -9.25 -0.17
C ILE A 23 9.75 -9.47 1.07
N HIS A 24 9.16 -10.13 2.06
CA HIS A 24 9.82 -10.63 3.25
C HIS A 24 10.20 -12.10 3.08
N HIS A 25 11.49 -12.41 3.14
CA HIS A 25 12.01 -13.77 3.20
C HIS A 25 12.15 -14.20 4.67
N GLN A 26 11.65 -15.39 5.02
CA GLN A 26 11.59 -15.87 6.41
C GLN A 26 12.90 -15.72 7.20
N ASP A 27 14.04 -16.01 6.56
CA ASP A 27 15.36 -15.99 7.21
C ASP A 27 16.12 -14.65 7.05
N ASN A 28 15.71 -13.80 6.11
CA ASN A 28 16.52 -12.63 5.69
C ASN A 28 15.78 -11.28 5.88
N GLY A 29 14.54 -11.29 6.40
CA GLY A 29 13.75 -10.07 6.51
C GLY A 29 13.26 -9.58 5.15
N ILE A 30 13.10 -8.26 5.00
CA ILE A 30 12.73 -7.64 3.72
C ILE A 30 13.89 -7.79 2.73
N VAL A 31 13.66 -8.52 1.64
CA VAL A 31 14.67 -8.79 0.59
C VAL A 31 14.36 -8.05 -0.72
N LEU A 32 13.15 -7.51 -0.86
CA LEU A 32 12.74 -6.73 -2.02
C LEU A 32 11.81 -5.61 -1.59
N ASN A 33 12.02 -4.43 -2.16
CA ASN A 33 11.15 -3.27 -2.10
C ASN A 33 11.28 -2.57 -3.45
N GLU A 34 10.29 -2.76 -4.34
CA GLU A 34 10.32 -2.26 -5.71
C GLU A 34 8.96 -1.69 -6.10
N PRO A 35 8.90 -0.64 -6.93
CA PRO A 35 7.65 -0.14 -7.49
C PRO A 35 6.85 -1.21 -8.24
N SER A 36 5.53 -1.22 -8.06
CA SER A 36 4.60 -2.15 -8.72
C SER A 36 4.28 -1.69 -10.15
N ILE A 37 5.26 -1.74 -11.04
CA ILE A 37 5.15 -1.24 -12.41
C ILE A 37 6.05 -2.03 -13.37
N LEU A 38 5.58 -2.19 -14.61
CA LEU A 38 6.31 -2.79 -15.72
C LEU A 38 6.38 -1.82 -16.90
N ALA A 39 7.39 -1.97 -17.76
CA ALA A 39 7.46 -1.35 -19.06
C ALA A 39 7.48 -2.44 -20.13
N ILE A 40 6.64 -2.30 -21.16
CA ILE A 40 6.53 -3.26 -22.27
C ILE A 40 6.77 -2.55 -23.61
N ASP A 41 7.41 -3.26 -24.52
CA ASP A 41 7.47 -2.86 -25.93
C ASP A 41 6.19 -3.34 -26.61
N ASN A 42 5.49 -2.44 -27.29
CA ASN A 42 4.26 -2.71 -28.04
C ASN A 42 4.49 -2.62 -29.56
N SER A 43 5.75 -2.67 -30.01
CA SER A 43 6.05 -2.75 -31.44
C SER A 43 5.63 -4.11 -32.04
N ASP A 44 4.91 -4.02 -33.17
CA ASP A 44 4.26 -5.13 -33.85
C ASP A 44 5.27 -6.20 -34.28
N SER A 45 5.40 -7.27 -33.46
CA SER A 45 5.95 -8.61 -33.71
C SER A 45 6.72 -9.23 -32.53
N LYS A 46 7.11 -8.44 -31.51
CA LYS A 46 7.73 -8.94 -30.26
C LYS A 46 7.34 -8.09 -29.06
N ALA A 47 6.05 -8.14 -28.71
CA ALA A 47 5.60 -7.59 -27.44
C ALA A 47 6.37 -8.26 -26.29
N GLY A 48 7.09 -7.47 -25.50
CA GLY A 48 8.06 -8.00 -24.55
C GLY A 48 8.30 -7.06 -23.38
N ILE A 49 8.59 -7.63 -22.22
CA ILE A 49 8.92 -6.87 -21.01
C ILE A 49 10.30 -6.25 -21.17
N ILE A 50 10.36 -4.93 -21.09
CA ILE A 50 11.59 -4.14 -21.13
C ILE A 50 12.19 -4.02 -19.73
N ALA A 51 11.33 -3.68 -18.75
CA ALA A 51 11.74 -3.43 -17.38
C ALA A 51 10.60 -3.72 -16.39
N ILE A 52 10.96 -4.03 -15.15
CA ILE A 52 10.04 -4.20 -14.02
C ILE A 52 10.66 -3.48 -12.81
N GLY A 53 9.83 -2.89 -11.95
CA GLY A 53 10.29 -2.22 -10.73
C GLY A 53 10.83 -0.83 -10.99
N SER A 54 11.89 -0.46 -10.27
CA SER A 54 12.48 0.89 -10.29
C SER A 54 12.86 1.34 -11.70
N LYS A 55 13.40 0.44 -12.52
CA LYS A 55 13.73 0.73 -13.93
C LYS A 55 12.50 1.08 -14.76
N ALA A 56 11.37 0.42 -14.54
CA ALA A 56 10.12 0.78 -15.21
C ALA A 56 9.53 2.09 -14.66
N LYS A 57 9.67 2.35 -13.36
CA LYS A 57 9.27 3.65 -12.76
C LYS A 57 10.05 4.83 -13.35
N GLU A 58 11.35 4.68 -13.63
CA GLU A 58 12.17 5.71 -14.29
C GLU A 58 11.67 6.07 -15.71
N MET A 59 11.07 5.10 -16.40
CA MET A 59 10.51 5.26 -17.75
C MET A 59 9.11 5.90 -17.73
N HIS A 60 8.37 5.76 -16.63
CA HIS A 60 6.98 6.18 -16.52
C HIS A 60 6.79 7.68 -16.80
N GLY A 61 5.82 8.00 -17.67
CA GLY A 61 5.56 9.37 -18.14
C GLY A 61 6.63 9.95 -19.08
N ARG A 62 7.61 9.14 -19.51
CA ARG A 62 8.72 9.53 -20.40
C ARG A 62 8.92 8.57 -21.57
N THR A 63 7.96 7.68 -21.82
CA THR A 63 8.08 6.65 -22.85
C THR A 63 7.81 7.20 -24.27
N PRO A 64 8.48 6.66 -25.30
CA PRO A 64 8.07 6.86 -26.70
C PRO A 64 6.77 6.10 -27.00
N GLU A 65 6.13 6.38 -28.14
CA GLU A 65 4.82 5.80 -28.53
C GLU A 65 4.78 4.27 -28.55
N ASN A 66 5.91 3.60 -28.78
CA ASN A 66 5.97 2.14 -28.85
C ASN A 66 6.26 1.46 -27.50
N ILE A 67 6.39 2.23 -26.41
CA ILE A 67 6.64 1.68 -25.07
C ILE A 67 5.54 2.15 -24.13
N ASP A 68 4.89 1.19 -23.51
CA ASP A 68 3.87 1.44 -22.49
C ASP A 68 4.38 1.06 -21.11
N THR A 69 3.94 1.80 -20.11
CA THR A 69 4.15 1.45 -18.70
C THR A 69 2.84 1.03 -18.07
N ILE A 70 2.84 -0.11 -17.39
CA ILE A 70 1.65 -0.74 -16.82
C ILE A 70 1.84 -0.84 -15.32
N LYS A 71 0.90 -0.27 -14.56
CA LYS A 71 0.71 -0.54 -13.13
C LYS A 71 -0.35 -1.64 -13.04
N PRO A 72 0.03 -2.90 -12.80
CA PRO A 72 -0.88 -4.04 -12.94
C PRO A 72 -1.87 -4.15 -11.78
N LEU A 73 -1.61 -3.40 -10.70
CA LEU A 73 -2.42 -3.32 -9.50
C LEU A 73 -3.07 -1.95 -9.45
N ARG A 74 -4.33 -1.92 -9.04
CA ARG A 74 -5.09 -0.69 -8.82
C ARG A 74 -5.99 -0.88 -7.62
N GLU A 75 -6.00 0.07 -6.68
CA GLU A 75 -6.93 0.06 -5.54
C GLU A 75 -6.89 -1.28 -4.77
N GLY A 76 -5.70 -1.86 -4.61
CA GLY A 76 -5.46 -3.12 -3.89
C GLY A 76 -5.82 -4.40 -4.66
N ILE A 77 -6.25 -4.31 -5.92
CA ILE A 77 -6.68 -5.46 -6.73
C ILE A 77 -5.87 -5.59 -8.03
N ILE A 78 -5.88 -6.78 -8.62
CA ILE A 78 -5.25 -7.05 -9.91
C ILE A 78 -6.12 -6.49 -11.04
N ALA A 79 -5.64 -5.44 -11.70
CA ALA A 79 -6.29 -4.80 -12.84
C ALA A 79 -5.81 -5.37 -14.20
N ASP A 80 -4.55 -5.80 -14.27
CA ASP A 80 -3.98 -6.49 -15.42
C ASP A 80 -3.34 -7.81 -14.96
N TYR A 81 -4.02 -8.93 -15.27
CA TYR A 81 -3.61 -10.25 -14.82
C TYR A 81 -2.28 -10.70 -15.42
N LEU A 82 -2.07 -10.47 -16.71
CA LEU A 82 -0.85 -10.92 -17.40
C LEU A 82 0.36 -10.14 -16.91
N ALA A 83 0.22 -8.82 -16.77
CA ALA A 83 1.28 -7.98 -16.23
C ALA A 83 1.55 -8.27 -14.75
N ALA A 84 0.51 -8.53 -13.93
CA ALA A 84 0.69 -8.92 -12.53
C ALA A 84 1.46 -10.25 -12.40
N GLU A 85 1.10 -11.27 -13.19
CA GLU A 85 1.76 -12.58 -13.15
C GLU A 85 3.26 -12.46 -13.45
N GLU A 86 3.62 -11.77 -14.53
CA GLU A 86 5.02 -11.59 -14.92
C GLU A 86 5.80 -10.74 -13.90
N MET A 87 5.17 -9.71 -13.32
CA MET A 87 5.75 -8.91 -12.24
C MET A 87 6.03 -9.74 -10.99
N ILE A 88 5.04 -10.50 -10.52
CA ILE A 88 5.15 -11.35 -9.32
C ILE A 88 6.23 -12.40 -9.54
N LYS A 89 6.23 -13.07 -10.70
CA LYS A 89 7.24 -14.06 -11.07
C LYS A 89 8.65 -13.47 -11.08
N TYR A 90 8.81 -12.28 -11.67
CA TYR A 90 10.08 -11.56 -11.66
C TYR A 90 10.55 -11.25 -10.23
N PHE A 91 9.70 -10.68 -9.39
CA PHE A 91 10.06 -10.34 -8.01
C PHE A 91 10.34 -11.57 -7.13
N ILE A 92 9.59 -12.66 -7.28
CA ILE A 92 9.88 -13.92 -6.58
C ILE A 92 11.24 -14.46 -7.02
N SER A 93 11.51 -14.49 -8.33
CA SER A 93 12.77 -15.01 -8.86
C SER A 93 13.99 -14.23 -8.34
N ARG A 94 13.84 -12.91 -8.17
CA ARG A 94 14.89 -12.02 -7.63
C ARG A 94 15.04 -12.15 -6.11
N SER A 95 13.95 -12.48 -5.41
CA SER A 95 13.92 -12.62 -3.95
C SER A 95 14.45 -13.97 -3.46
N LEU A 96 14.47 -14.98 -4.34
CA LEU A 96 15.04 -16.29 -4.04
C LEU A 96 16.51 -16.34 -4.47
N SER A 97 17.36 -16.90 -3.62
CA SER A 97 18.73 -17.20 -4.02
C SER A 97 18.77 -18.35 -5.04
N ASN A 98 19.75 -18.32 -5.96
CA ASN A 98 20.00 -19.38 -6.98
C ASN A 98 20.18 -20.81 -6.41
N LYS A 99 20.16 -20.98 -5.08
CA LYS A 99 20.30 -22.26 -4.37
C LYS A 99 18.97 -22.85 -3.91
N SER A 100 17.84 -22.18 -4.13
CA SER A 100 16.52 -22.73 -3.78
C SER A 100 16.11 -23.83 -4.77
N LEU A 101 16.27 -25.09 -4.36
CA LEU A 101 15.86 -26.28 -5.16
C LEU A 101 14.35 -26.56 -5.12
N PHE A 102 13.55 -25.76 -4.38
CA PHE A 102 12.12 -26.00 -4.19
C PHE A 102 11.27 -24.77 -4.51
N SER A 103 10.12 -25.01 -5.13
CA SER A 103 9.06 -24.01 -5.30
C SER A 103 8.68 -23.38 -3.95
N PRO A 104 8.55 -22.04 -3.87
CA PRO A 104 8.29 -21.32 -2.63
C PRO A 104 6.86 -21.54 -2.11
N ARG A 105 6.66 -21.34 -0.80
CA ARG A 105 5.32 -21.05 -0.28
C ARG A 105 5.17 -19.54 -0.18
N LEU A 106 4.02 -19.02 -0.59
CA LEU A 106 3.73 -17.60 -0.57
C LEU A 106 2.64 -17.28 0.44
N MET A 107 2.80 -16.17 1.15
CA MET A 107 1.74 -15.48 1.86
C MET A 107 1.54 -14.15 1.17
N ILE A 108 0.33 -13.87 0.70
CA ILE A 108 0.03 -12.64 -0.03
C ILE A 108 -1.04 -11.87 0.74
N CYS A 109 -0.79 -10.59 0.97
CA CYS A 109 -1.76 -9.69 1.59
C CYS A 109 -2.87 -9.35 0.61
N VAL A 110 -4.10 -9.20 1.13
CA VAL A 110 -5.25 -8.75 0.35
C VAL A 110 -6.06 -7.74 1.18
N PRO A 111 -6.65 -6.72 0.55
CA PRO A 111 -7.60 -5.83 1.23
C PRO A 111 -8.70 -6.62 1.96
N ALA A 112 -9.15 -6.13 3.12
CA ALA A 112 -10.20 -6.83 3.87
C ALA A 112 -11.51 -6.90 3.07
N SER A 113 -11.78 -5.87 2.25
CA SER A 113 -12.95 -5.73 1.40
C SER A 113 -12.91 -6.52 0.10
N SER A 114 -11.81 -7.21 -0.23
CA SER A 114 -11.68 -7.90 -1.51
C SER A 114 -12.77 -8.95 -1.70
N THR A 115 -13.41 -8.91 -2.87
CA THR A 115 -14.40 -9.89 -3.32
C THR A 115 -13.76 -11.28 -3.51
N PRO A 116 -14.57 -12.35 -3.52
CA PRO A 116 -14.04 -13.69 -3.78
C PRO A 116 -13.31 -13.83 -5.12
N ALA A 117 -13.75 -13.10 -6.15
CA ALA A 117 -13.09 -13.10 -7.45
C ALA A 117 -11.70 -12.45 -7.38
N GLU A 118 -11.56 -11.32 -6.71
CA GLU A 118 -10.27 -10.63 -6.52
C GLU A 118 -9.30 -11.47 -5.69
N ARG A 119 -9.77 -12.06 -4.58
CA ARG A 119 -8.96 -12.98 -3.75
C ARG A 119 -8.51 -14.20 -4.55
N LYS A 120 -9.39 -14.74 -5.40
CA LYS A 120 -9.06 -15.86 -6.28
C LYS A 120 -8.01 -15.49 -7.33
N ALA A 121 -8.12 -14.31 -7.95
CA ALA A 121 -7.15 -13.82 -8.92
C ALA A 121 -5.73 -13.69 -8.33
N ILE A 122 -5.62 -13.17 -7.09
CA ILE A 122 -4.34 -13.06 -6.37
C ILE A 122 -3.75 -14.44 -6.08
N LEU A 123 -4.59 -15.36 -5.61
CA LEU A 123 -4.19 -16.73 -5.33
C LEU A 123 -3.70 -17.46 -6.60
N ASP A 124 -4.42 -17.33 -7.71
CA ASP A 124 -4.06 -17.93 -9.00
C ASP A 124 -2.76 -17.32 -9.56
N SER A 125 -2.56 -16.01 -9.42
CA SER A 125 -1.31 -15.33 -9.81
C SER A 125 -0.11 -15.84 -9.02
N GLY A 126 -0.28 -16.10 -7.72
CA GLY A 126 0.77 -16.69 -6.89
C GLY A 126 1.15 -18.11 -7.34
N PHE A 127 0.15 -18.93 -7.73
CA PHE A 127 0.41 -20.27 -8.27
C PHE A 127 1.08 -20.22 -9.65
N ALA A 128 0.60 -19.35 -10.54
CA ALA A 128 1.15 -19.16 -11.87
C ALA A 128 2.61 -18.66 -11.82
N ALA A 129 2.95 -17.85 -10.82
CA ALA A 129 4.32 -17.43 -10.52
C ALA A 129 5.23 -18.55 -9.95
N GLY A 130 4.75 -19.78 -9.83
CA GLY A 130 5.56 -20.97 -9.49
C GLY A 130 5.51 -21.40 -8.02
N ALA A 131 4.58 -20.86 -7.22
CA ALA A 131 4.40 -21.26 -5.83
C ALA A 131 3.81 -22.68 -5.72
N ARG A 132 4.29 -23.47 -4.74
CA ARG A 132 3.65 -24.76 -4.41
C ARG A 132 2.44 -24.62 -3.50
N LYS A 133 2.37 -23.52 -2.74
CA LYS A 133 1.26 -23.15 -1.85
C LYS A 133 1.17 -21.64 -1.78
N VAL A 134 -0.05 -21.12 -1.81
CA VAL A 134 -0.35 -19.70 -1.61
C VAL A 134 -1.33 -19.60 -0.45
N PHE A 135 -1.04 -18.72 0.49
CA PHE A 135 -1.89 -18.35 1.60
C PHE A 135 -2.27 -16.88 1.46
N LEU A 136 -3.48 -16.53 1.88
CA LEU A 136 -3.91 -15.13 1.93
C LEU A 136 -4.00 -14.69 3.39
N ILE A 137 -3.73 -13.41 3.62
CA ILE A 137 -3.95 -12.72 4.90
C ILE A 137 -4.53 -11.35 4.61
N GLU A 138 -5.43 -10.89 5.46
CA GLU A 138 -6.00 -9.55 5.31
C GLU A 138 -4.98 -8.49 5.70
N GLU A 139 -4.86 -7.46 4.87
CA GLU A 139 -3.93 -6.35 5.02
C GLU A 139 -3.98 -5.69 6.41
N PRO A 140 -5.15 -5.28 6.95
CA PRO A 140 -5.18 -4.69 8.30
C PRO A 140 -4.72 -5.64 9.41
N MET A 141 -4.94 -6.95 9.25
CA MET A 141 -4.44 -7.96 10.19
C MET A 141 -2.93 -8.12 10.07
N ALA A 142 -2.40 -8.19 8.85
CA ALA A 142 -0.96 -8.22 8.60
C ALA A 142 -0.27 -6.98 9.15
N ALA A 143 -0.82 -5.79 8.88
CA ALA A 143 -0.34 -4.52 9.39
C ALA A 143 -0.27 -4.49 10.92
N ALA A 144 -1.33 -4.93 11.61
CA ALA A 144 -1.38 -4.96 13.06
C ALA A 144 -0.37 -5.92 13.69
N ILE A 145 -0.15 -7.09 13.07
CA ILE A 145 0.89 -8.05 13.48
C ILE A 145 2.29 -7.49 13.22
N GLY A 146 2.45 -6.80 12.09
CA GLY A 146 3.69 -6.13 11.72
C GLY A 146 4.11 -5.12 12.78
N ALA A 147 3.16 -4.28 13.19
CA ALA A 147 3.34 -3.22 14.17
C ALA A 147 3.25 -3.67 15.64
N ASP A 148 3.23 -4.98 15.90
CA ASP A 148 3.22 -5.55 17.26
C ASP A 148 2.06 -5.09 18.16
N LEU A 149 0.89 -4.84 17.56
CA LEU A 149 -0.33 -4.57 18.32
C LEU A 149 -0.78 -5.82 19.12
N PRO A 150 -1.37 -5.65 20.32
CA PRO A 150 -1.83 -6.74 21.19
C PRO A 150 -3.12 -7.41 20.68
N ILE A 151 -3.14 -7.82 19.42
CA ILE A 151 -4.34 -8.28 18.71
C ILE A 151 -4.97 -9.56 19.26
N ASN A 152 -4.24 -10.37 20.02
CA ASN A 152 -4.75 -11.60 20.62
C ASN A 152 -5.33 -11.38 22.03
N GLU A 153 -5.19 -10.18 22.59
CA GLU A 153 -5.80 -9.83 23.88
C GLU A 153 -7.30 -9.58 23.72
N ALA A 154 -8.05 -9.70 24.82
CA ALA A 154 -9.45 -9.30 24.91
C ALA A 154 -9.58 -7.77 25.04
N LYS A 155 -8.89 -7.05 24.14
CA LYS A 155 -8.88 -5.58 24.05
C LYS A 155 -9.07 -5.12 22.63
N GLY A 156 -9.68 -3.96 22.45
CA GLY A 156 -9.82 -3.29 21.15
C GLY A 156 -8.51 -2.64 20.70
N SER A 157 -7.97 -3.07 19.56
CA SER A 157 -6.85 -2.41 18.88
C SER A 157 -7.34 -1.81 17.56
N MET A 158 -7.28 -0.48 17.43
CA MET A 158 -7.63 0.20 16.18
C MET A 158 -6.39 0.52 15.36
N ILE A 159 -6.41 0.13 14.09
CA ILE A 159 -5.34 0.39 13.13
C ILE A 159 -5.91 1.01 11.86
N ILE A 160 -5.16 1.96 11.30
CA ILE A 160 -5.43 2.60 10.02
C ILE A 160 -4.19 2.43 9.14
N ASP A 161 -4.34 1.73 8.03
CA ASP A 161 -3.31 1.56 7.01
C ASP A 161 -3.66 2.39 5.79
N ILE A 162 -2.91 3.46 5.54
CA ILE A 162 -3.09 4.32 4.36
C ILE A 162 -2.04 3.92 3.33
N GLY A 163 -2.45 3.07 2.40
CA GLY A 163 -1.61 2.57 1.32
C GLY A 163 -1.58 3.51 0.10
N GLY A 164 -1.08 2.98 -1.01
CA GLY A 164 -1.06 3.70 -2.28
C GLY A 164 -2.43 3.77 -2.97
N GLY A 165 -3.21 2.68 -2.93
CA GLY A 165 -4.50 2.59 -3.61
C GLY A 165 -5.73 2.63 -2.71
N THR A 166 -5.55 2.34 -1.42
CA THR A 166 -6.63 2.15 -0.46
C THR A 166 -6.22 2.68 0.92
N THR A 167 -7.24 2.95 1.74
CA THR A 167 -7.11 3.11 3.19
C THR A 167 -7.91 2.00 3.85
N GLU A 168 -7.25 1.16 4.65
CA GLU A 168 -7.85 0.09 5.44
C GLU A 168 -7.97 0.53 6.89
N ILE A 169 -9.18 0.50 7.44
CA ILE A 169 -9.46 0.81 8.83
C ILE A 169 -9.98 -0.46 9.49
N ALA A 170 -9.39 -0.86 10.61
CA ALA A 170 -9.83 -2.05 11.33
C ALA A 170 -9.76 -1.91 12.85
N ILE A 171 -10.69 -2.60 13.50
CA ILE A 171 -10.69 -2.85 14.95
C ILE A 171 -10.49 -4.34 15.15
N ILE A 172 -9.47 -4.70 15.90
CA ILE A 172 -9.02 -6.08 16.10
C ILE A 172 -9.05 -6.43 17.58
N SER A 173 -9.56 -7.61 17.91
CA SER A 173 -9.57 -8.18 19.26
C SER A 173 -9.62 -9.70 19.19
N LEU A 174 -8.99 -10.40 20.14
CA LEU A 174 -8.99 -11.88 20.21
C LEU A 174 -8.56 -12.58 18.90
N GLY A 175 -7.66 -11.98 18.13
CA GLY A 175 -7.19 -12.46 16.83
C GLY A 175 -8.21 -12.31 15.69
N GLY A 176 -9.38 -11.74 15.98
CA GLY A 176 -10.47 -11.47 15.05
C GLY A 176 -10.53 -10.01 14.64
N ILE A 177 -10.91 -9.74 13.38
CA ILE A 177 -11.38 -8.41 12.98
C ILE A 177 -12.82 -8.28 13.46
N VAL A 178 -13.08 -7.28 14.31
CA VAL A 178 -14.41 -6.94 14.81
C VAL A 178 -15.11 -5.98 13.87
N PHE A 179 -14.34 -5.02 13.35
CA PHE A 179 -14.77 -4.10 12.31
C PHE A 179 -13.65 -3.96 11.27
N SER A 180 -14.01 -3.91 9.99
CA SER A 180 -13.09 -3.51 8.93
C SER A 180 -13.82 -2.76 7.84
N LYS A 181 -13.22 -1.68 7.37
CA LYS A 181 -13.67 -0.96 6.18
C LYS A 181 -12.48 -0.54 5.35
N SER A 182 -12.66 -0.58 4.04
CA SER A 182 -11.65 -0.26 3.05
C SER A 182 -12.27 0.76 2.09
N ILE A 183 -11.58 1.86 1.88
CA ILE A 183 -11.96 2.87 0.89
C ILE A 183 -10.85 3.03 -0.14
N ARG A 184 -11.23 3.34 -1.36
CA ARG A 184 -10.34 3.46 -2.53
C ARG A 184 -9.69 4.86 -2.59
N ILE A 185 -9.23 5.31 -1.43
CA ILE A 185 -8.55 6.61 -1.23
C ILE A 185 -7.22 6.30 -0.56
N GLY A 186 -6.14 6.71 -1.18
CA GLY A 186 -4.78 6.52 -0.67
C GLY A 186 -3.82 7.45 -1.38
N GLY A 187 -2.53 7.10 -1.36
CA GLY A 187 -1.48 7.94 -1.94
C GLY A 187 -1.68 8.35 -3.40
N ASN A 188 -2.27 7.48 -4.24
CA ASN A 188 -2.56 7.77 -5.65
C ASN A 188 -3.68 8.81 -5.79
N GLU A 189 -4.68 8.76 -4.91
CA GLU A 189 -5.78 9.73 -4.98
C GLU A 189 -5.29 11.11 -4.54
N PHE A 190 -4.41 11.17 -3.53
CA PHE A 190 -3.72 12.41 -3.18
C PHE A 190 -2.95 13.01 -4.36
N ASP A 191 -2.25 12.19 -5.14
CA ASP A 191 -1.56 12.65 -6.35
C ASP A 191 -2.56 13.17 -7.41
N ASN A 192 -3.68 12.47 -7.61
CA ASN A 192 -4.75 12.89 -8.52
C ASN A 192 -5.39 14.22 -8.11
N SER A 193 -5.63 14.44 -6.81
CA SER A 193 -6.19 15.69 -6.30
C SER A 193 -5.23 16.85 -6.53
N ILE A 194 -3.92 16.64 -6.31
CA ILE A 194 -2.88 17.64 -6.62
C ILE A 194 -2.85 17.96 -8.12
N ILE A 195 -2.84 16.96 -9.00
CA ILE A 195 -2.86 17.16 -10.46
C ILE A 195 -4.09 17.98 -10.87
N SER A 196 -5.26 17.59 -10.35
CA SER A 196 -6.53 18.22 -10.70
C SER A 196 -6.60 19.67 -10.20
N PHE A 197 -6.10 19.93 -8.99
CA PHE A 197 -6.00 21.26 -8.43
C PHE A 197 -5.08 22.15 -9.27
N LEU A 198 -3.86 21.69 -9.57
CA LEU A 198 -2.91 22.48 -10.36
C LEU A 198 -3.43 22.78 -11.77
N LYS A 199 -4.10 21.80 -12.40
CA LYS A 199 -4.73 22.00 -13.70
C LYS A 199 -5.82 23.09 -13.64
N LYS A 200 -6.66 23.07 -12.60
CA LYS A 200 -7.82 23.97 -12.48
C LYS A 200 -7.44 25.37 -11.98
N ASN A 201 -6.51 25.46 -11.04
CA ASN A 201 -6.20 26.67 -10.28
C ASN A 201 -4.93 27.37 -10.78
N GLU A 202 -3.94 26.61 -11.28
CA GLU A 202 -2.62 27.14 -11.67
C GLU A 202 -2.36 27.10 -13.18
N ASN A 203 -3.34 26.64 -13.96
CA ASN A 203 -3.29 26.52 -15.42
C ASN A 203 -2.09 25.69 -15.93
N ILE A 204 -1.60 24.74 -15.13
CA ILE A 204 -0.45 23.88 -15.43
C ILE A 204 -0.83 22.41 -15.34
N ILE A 205 -0.42 21.64 -16.35
CA ILE A 205 -0.54 20.18 -16.38
C ILE A 205 0.78 19.57 -15.93
N VAL A 206 0.73 18.71 -14.91
CA VAL A 206 1.85 17.93 -14.41
C VAL A 206 1.50 16.44 -14.44
N GLY A 207 2.53 15.59 -14.49
CA GLY A 207 2.35 14.13 -14.42
C GLY A 207 2.38 13.60 -12.98
N GLU A 208 2.06 12.32 -12.81
CA GLU A 208 2.00 11.61 -11.53
C GLU A 208 3.30 11.74 -10.71
N ILE A 209 4.47 11.59 -11.34
CA ILE A 209 5.77 11.72 -10.66
C ILE A 209 5.95 13.11 -10.02
N THR A 210 5.54 14.17 -10.74
CA THR A 210 5.66 15.54 -10.22
C THR A 210 4.68 15.78 -9.07
N ALA A 211 3.47 15.20 -9.14
CA ALA A 211 2.49 15.28 -8.07
C ALA A 211 2.94 14.52 -6.82
N GLU A 212 3.50 13.31 -6.98
CA GLU A 212 4.09 12.53 -5.89
C GLU A 212 5.23 13.29 -5.22
N GLN A 213 6.08 13.97 -6.00
CA GLN A 213 7.15 14.83 -5.46
C GLN A 213 6.60 16.02 -4.67
N LEU A 214 5.52 16.66 -5.13
CA LEU A 214 4.85 17.74 -4.39
C LEU A 214 4.28 17.22 -3.07
N LYS A 215 3.56 16.09 -3.12
CA LYS A 215 2.98 15.41 -1.95
C LYS A 215 4.05 15.12 -0.89
N ILE A 216 5.17 14.51 -1.29
CA ILE A 216 6.26 14.14 -0.37
C ILE A 216 7.04 15.39 0.11
N GLY A 217 7.29 16.35 -0.77
CA GLY A 217 8.15 17.49 -0.47
C GLY A 217 7.49 18.56 0.39
N ILE A 218 6.24 18.92 0.07
CA ILE A 218 5.52 20.04 0.70
C ILE A 218 4.07 19.70 1.08
N GLY A 219 3.63 18.45 0.93
CA GLY A 219 2.29 18.04 1.32
C GLY A 219 2.09 18.01 2.84
N SER A 220 0.91 18.47 3.27
CA SER A 220 0.48 18.50 4.66
C SER A 220 -1.02 18.26 4.73
N GLY A 221 -1.47 17.54 5.75
CA GLY A 221 -2.89 17.40 6.07
C GLY A 221 -3.50 18.64 6.73
N ILE A 222 -2.66 19.57 7.19
CA ILE A 222 -3.08 20.83 7.81
C ILE A 222 -2.64 22.01 6.95
N ILE A 223 -3.61 22.85 6.60
CA ILE A 223 -3.36 24.10 5.89
C ILE A 223 -2.58 25.06 6.83
N PRO A 224 -1.49 25.70 6.36
CA PRO A 224 -0.74 26.67 7.16
C PRO A 224 -1.65 27.78 7.72
N LYS A 225 -1.52 28.10 9.02
CA LYS A 225 -2.30 29.16 9.67
C LYS A 225 -1.95 30.57 9.19
N HIS A 226 -0.71 30.78 8.75
CA HIS A 226 -0.19 32.07 8.28
C HIS A 226 0.64 31.88 7.01
N GLY A 227 0.46 32.76 6.02
CA GLY A 227 1.18 32.71 4.74
C GLY A 227 0.89 31.42 3.94
N ASP A 228 1.83 31.04 3.08
CA ASP A 228 1.65 29.94 2.13
C ASP A 228 2.46 28.67 2.46
N GLY A 229 3.21 28.69 3.57
CA GLY A 229 4.04 27.57 4.00
C GLY A 229 5.28 27.35 3.11
N LYS A 230 5.75 26.09 3.02
CA LYS A 230 6.86 25.70 2.14
C LYS A 230 6.51 25.89 0.67
N LYS A 231 7.53 25.92 -0.19
CA LYS A 231 7.35 26.11 -1.63
C LYS A 231 8.25 25.19 -2.43
N MET A 232 7.81 24.82 -3.62
CA MET A 232 8.57 24.00 -4.58
C MET A 232 8.29 24.46 -6.01
N ILE A 233 9.34 24.58 -6.82
CA ILE A 233 9.20 24.87 -8.25
C ILE A 233 8.94 23.56 -9.00
N VAL A 234 7.90 23.54 -9.81
CA VAL A 234 7.58 22.39 -10.67
C VAL A 234 7.59 22.77 -12.14
N LYS A 235 7.96 21.81 -12.96
CA LYS A 235 7.90 21.89 -14.42
C LYS A 235 6.66 21.17 -14.92
N GLY A 236 5.96 21.78 -15.84
CA GLY A 236 4.78 21.22 -16.46
C GLY A 236 4.49 21.86 -17.80
N LYS A 237 3.30 21.58 -18.33
CA LYS A 237 2.81 22.10 -19.59
C LYS A 237 1.68 23.09 -19.32
N GLU A 238 1.78 24.32 -19.82
CA GLU A 238 0.70 25.28 -19.71
C GLU A 238 -0.50 24.84 -20.56
N ILE A 239 -1.72 24.98 -20.02
CA ILE A 239 -2.93 24.46 -20.68
C ILE A 239 -3.23 25.23 -21.98
N THR A 240 -3.06 26.55 -21.97
CA THR A 240 -3.51 27.42 -23.06
C THR A 240 -2.59 27.32 -24.28
N GLU A 241 -1.29 27.51 -24.08
CA GLU A 241 -0.31 27.54 -25.18
C GLU A 241 0.37 26.18 -25.41
N GLY A 242 0.27 25.25 -24.46
CA GLY A 242 0.90 23.95 -24.55
C GLY A 242 2.43 23.97 -24.41
N VAL A 243 2.99 25.10 -23.97
CA VAL A 243 4.44 25.28 -23.81
C VAL A 243 4.93 24.80 -22.45
N PRO A 244 6.19 24.35 -22.34
CA PRO A 244 6.80 24.05 -21.05
C PRO A 244 6.90 25.30 -20.18
N VAL A 245 6.42 25.22 -18.94
CA VAL A 245 6.47 26.31 -17.96
C VAL A 245 6.97 25.82 -16.61
N GLU A 246 7.54 26.75 -15.85
CA GLU A 246 7.82 26.60 -14.43
C GLU A 246 6.79 27.38 -13.62
N ARG A 247 6.33 26.79 -12.51
CA ARG A 247 5.43 27.42 -11.54
C ARG A 247 5.94 27.12 -10.13
N GLU A 248 5.87 28.13 -9.26
CA GLU A 248 6.11 27.96 -7.82
C GLU A 248 4.80 27.49 -7.17
N ILE A 249 4.81 26.31 -6.58
CA ILE A 249 3.68 25.72 -5.87
C ILE A 249 3.96 25.76 -4.37
N THR A 250 2.92 26.04 -3.59
CA THR A 250 3.00 26.25 -2.14
C THR A 250 2.37 25.10 -1.36
N GLU A 251 2.79 24.93 -0.11
CA GLU A 251 2.23 23.97 0.84
C GLU A 251 0.74 24.21 1.06
N ARG A 252 0.31 25.48 1.09
CA ARG A 252 -1.13 25.84 1.14
C ARG A 252 -1.90 25.21 -0.01
N GLN A 253 -1.47 25.41 -1.26
CA GLN A 253 -2.14 24.87 -2.44
C GLN A 253 -2.20 23.35 -2.42
N VAL A 254 -1.09 22.69 -2.04
CA VAL A 254 -1.07 21.23 -1.92
C VAL A 254 -2.03 20.77 -0.80
N SER A 255 -1.99 21.39 0.37
CA SER A 255 -2.88 21.02 1.49
C SER A 255 -4.36 21.23 1.16
N GLU A 256 -4.71 22.32 0.47
CA GLU A 256 -6.06 22.60 -0.02
C GLU A 256 -6.53 21.55 -1.03
N SER A 257 -5.63 21.08 -1.91
CA SER A 257 -5.95 20.02 -2.87
C SER A 257 -6.28 18.68 -2.21
N LEU A 258 -5.75 18.41 -1.01
CA LEU A 258 -5.92 17.13 -0.31
C LEU A 258 -7.16 17.12 0.61
N ALA A 259 -7.78 18.27 0.85
CA ALA A 259 -8.80 18.44 1.89
C ALA A 259 -10.00 17.49 1.73
N GLU A 260 -10.48 17.27 0.51
CA GLU A 260 -11.61 16.38 0.23
C GLU A 260 -11.29 14.92 0.58
N SER A 261 -10.17 14.40 0.06
CA SER A 261 -9.74 13.02 0.32
C SER A 261 -9.48 12.77 1.81
N LEU A 262 -8.89 13.74 2.52
CA LEU A 262 -8.65 13.62 3.96
C LEU A 262 -9.95 13.66 4.76
N PHE A 263 -10.90 14.52 4.37
CA PHE A 263 -12.22 14.56 4.98
C PHE A 263 -12.94 13.22 4.85
N GLU A 264 -12.96 12.63 3.65
CA GLU A 264 -13.57 11.32 3.42
C GLU A 264 -12.93 10.22 4.27
N ILE A 265 -11.59 10.21 4.40
CA ILE A 265 -10.89 9.29 5.30
C ILE A 265 -11.38 9.48 6.74
N THR A 266 -11.48 10.72 7.23
CA THR A 266 -11.92 10.98 8.61
C THR A 266 -13.36 10.56 8.87
N GLU A 267 -14.27 10.72 7.90
CA GLU A 267 -15.67 10.26 8.03
C GLU A 267 -15.73 8.73 8.21
N VAL A 268 -14.91 7.98 7.46
CA VAL A 268 -14.88 6.51 7.58
C VAL A 268 -14.26 6.06 8.90
N ILE A 269 -13.29 6.80 9.43
CA ILE A 269 -12.71 6.53 10.76
C ILE A 269 -13.77 6.72 11.86
N LEU A 270 -14.56 7.80 11.77
CA LEU A 270 -15.66 8.05 12.72
C LEU A 270 -16.71 6.93 12.65
N GLU A 271 -17.13 6.52 11.45
CA GLU A 271 -18.05 5.40 11.27
C GLU A 271 -17.53 4.10 11.90
N ALA A 272 -16.23 3.82 11.75
CA ALA A 272 -15.59 2.65 12.34
C ALA A 272 -15.65 2.67 13.87
N PHE A 273 -15.39 3.83 14.47
CA PHE A 273 -15.45 4.02 15.91
C PHE A 273 -16.88 3.94 16.45
N GLU A 274 -17.87 4.52 15.75
CA GLU A 274 -19.29 4.44 16.11
C GLU A 274 -19.87 3.02 16.00
N SER A 275 -19.33 2.21 15.08
CA SER A 275 -19.75 0.82 14.87
C SER A 275 -19.14 -0.15 15.89
N ALA A 276 -18.16 0.29 16.68
CA ALA A 276 -17.47 -0.55 17.65
C ALA A 276 -18.38 -0.90 18.84
N PRO A 277 -18.33 -2.14 19.37
CA PRO A 277 -18.96 -2.47 20.65
C PRO A 277 -18.45 -1.56 21.79
N PRO A 278 -19.31 -1.17 22.76
CA PRO A 278 -18.94 -0.23 23.82
C PRO A 278 -17.68 -0.62 24.59
N GLU A 279 -17.47 -1.92 24.83
CA GLU A 279 -16.31 -2.45 25.53
C GLU A 279 -15.01 -2.13 24.77
N LEU A 280 -15.03 -2.27 23.42
CA LEU A 280 -13.86 -1.99 22.59
C LEU A 280 -13.67 -0.48 22.38
N THR A 281 -14.75 0.31 22.35
CA THR A 281 -14.68 1.77 22.29
C THR A 281 -13.87 2.32 23.46
N SER A 282 -14.07 1.77 24.67
CA SER A 282 -13.29 2.17 25.86
C SER A 282 -11.80 1.87 25.69
N ASP A 283 -11.45 0.69 25.19
CA ASP A 283 -10.06 0.32 24.94
C ASP A 283 -9.41 1.21 23.89
N ILE A 284 -10.12 1.54 22.81
CA ILE A 284 -9.63 2.42 21.74
C ILE A 284 -9.48 3.85 22.25
N HIS A 285 -10.38 4.31 23.11
CA HIS A 285 -10.26 5.63 23.73
C HIS A 285 -9.00 5.75 24.62
N GLU A 286 -8.64 4.68 25.34
CA GLU A 286 -7.45 4.66 26.19
C GLU A 286 -6.14 4.50 25.39
N ASN A 287 -6.11 3.60 24.40
CA ASN A 287 -4.90 3.25 23.66
C ASN A 287 -4.65 4.13 22.43
N GLY A 288 -5.72 4.73 21.90
CA GLY A 288 -5.70 5.52 20.68
C GLY A 288 -5.71 4.68 19.40
N ILE A 289 -5.35 5.32 18.31
CA ILE A 289 -5.28 4.77 16.95
C ILE A 289 -3.82 4.56 16.58
N LEU A 290 -3.49 3.40 16.02
CA LEU A 290 -2.22 3.19 15.34
C LEU A 290 -2.35 3.47 13.84
N LEU A 291 -1.45 4.28 13.30
CA LEU A 291 -1.42 4.69 11.91
C LEU A 291 -0.19 4.09 11.20
N THR A 292 -0.40 3.49 10.03
CA THR A 292 0.64 2.82 9.22
C THR A 292 0.39 3.02 7.72
N GLY A 293 1.28 2.52 6.87
CA GLY A 293 1.19 2.63 5.42
C GLY A 293 1.92 3.86 4.88
N GLY A 294 2.35 3.82 3.62
CA GLY A 294 3.15 4.91 3.04
C GLY A 294 2.39 6.23 2.87
N GLY A 295 1.08 6.19 2.65
CA GLY A 295 0.22 7.37 2.60
C GLY A 295 0.00 8.02 3.96
N SER A 296 0.23 7.29 5.07
CA SER A 296 0.15 7.89 6.40
C SER A 296 1.26 8.90 6.69
N LEU A 297 2.38 8.80 5.96
CA LEU A 297 3.55 9.68 6.14
C LEU A 297 3.33 11.11 5.61
N LEU A 298 2.14 11.43 5.10
CA LEU A 298 1.75 12.81 4.83
C LEU A 298 1.87 13.64 6.12
N SER A 299 2.57 14.76 6.05
CA SER A 299 2.80 15.61 7.23
C SER A 299 1.48 15.97 7.92
N ASN A 300 1.42 15.84 9.25
CA ASN A 300 0.24 16.17 10.07
C ASN A 300 -1.00 15.28 9.83
N MET A 301 -0.86 14.08 9.26
CA MET A 301 -1.98 13.13 9.12
C MET A 301 -2.55 12.72 10.48
N ASP A 302 -1.68 12.45 11.45
CA ASP A 302 -2.04 12.25 12.86
C ASP A 302 -2.93 13.38 13.38
N ILE A 303 -2.50 14.64 13.22
CA ILE A 303 -3.25 15.80 13.72
C ILE A 303 -4.63 15.91 13.05
N VAL A 304 -4.74 15.60 11.75
CA VAL A 304 -6.03 15.57 11.06
C VAL A 304 -6.97 14.57 11.72
N ILE A 305 -6.49 13.35 11.97
CA ILE A 305 -7.28 12.27 12.56
C ILE A 305 -7.58 12.57 14.04
N GLU A 306 -6.63 13.08 14.81
CA GLU A 306 -6.83 13.48 16.22
C GLU A 306 -7.89 14.58 16.33
N ASN A 307 -7.86 15.59 15.45
CA ASN A 307 -8.86 16.67 15.46
C ASN A 307 -10.26 16.18 15.10
N ALA A 308 -10.37 15.21 14.17
CA ALA A 308 -11.66 14.67 13.76
C ALA A 308 -12.26 13.75 14.83
N THR A 309 -11.43 12.91 15.47
CA THR A 309 -11.90 11.82 16.34
C THR A 309 -11.82 12.14 17.84
N GLY A 310 -10.95 13.07 18.24
CA GLY A 310 -10.58 13.29 19.64
C GLY A 310 -9.71 12.19 20.25
N LEU A 311 -9.32 11.18 19.47
CA LEU A 311 -8.49 10.06 19.91
C LEU A 311 -7.02 10.36 19.64
N LYS A 312 -6.13 9.91 20.54
CA LYS A 312 -4.69 10.00 20.31
C LYS A 312 -4.28 9.15 19.10
N VAL A 313 -3.43 9.66 18.23
CA VAL A 313 -2.91 8.91 17.08
C VAL A 313 -1.41 8.67 17.25
N GLN A 314 -0.96 7.46 16.92
CA GLN A 314 0.45 7.06 16.99
C GLN A 314 0.87 6.45 15.66
N TYR A 315 2.02 6.86 15.14
CA TYR A 315 2.61 6.18 13.99
C TYR A 315 3.24 4.86 14.43
N ALA A 316 3.08 3.84 13.61
CA ALA A 316 3.87 2.62 13.74
C ALA A 316 5.37 2.93 13.51
N GLU A 317 6.26 2.10 14.06
CA GLU A 317 7.71 2.34 13.97
C GLU A 317 8.25 2.24 12.52
N ASP A 318 7.75 1.27 11.74
CA ASP A 318 8.08 1.12 10.32
C ASP A 318 6.79 1.02 9.45
N PRO A 319 6.11 2.15 9.20
CA PRO A 319 4.83 2.18 8.49
C PRO A 319 4.86 1.55 7.10
N LEU A 320 6.02 1.56 6.43
CA LEU A 320 6.18 1.07 5.06
C LEU A 320 6.32 -0.45 4.99
N SER A 321 6.81 -1.10 6.05
CA SER A 321 7.13 -2.52 6.03
C SER A 321 6.17 -3.38 6.85
N ASN A 322 5.30 -2.79 7.69
CA ASN A 322 4.46 -3.52 8.64
C ASN A 322 3.65 -4.66 7.99
N VAL A 323 3.02 -4.41 6.85
CA VAL A 323 2.23 -5.43 6.13
C VAL A 323 3.10 -6.64 5.75
N ALA A 324 4.26 -6.40 5.13
CA ALA A 324 5.20 -7.47 4.76
C ALA A 324 5.80 -8.19 5.99
N LEU A 325 6.14 -7.45 7.05
CA LEU A 325 6.68 -7.99 8.30
C LEU A 325 5.67 -8.86 9.03
N GLY A 326 4.42 -8.41 9.14
CA GLY A 326 3.34 -9.15 9.78
C GLY A 326 3.02 -10.44 9.04
N SER A 327 2.94 -10.38 7.71
CA SER A 327 2.81 -11.57 6.87
C SER A 327 4.01 -12.52 7.03
N GLY A 328 5.23 -12.01 7.14
CA GLY A 328 6.41 -12.80 7.49
C GLY A 328 6.29 -13.52 8.82
N LYS A 329 5.80 -12.82 9.86
CA LYS A 329 5.54 -13.37 11.21
C LYS A 329 4.50 -14.48 11.16
N VAL A 330 3.39 -14.32 10.42
CA VAL A 330 2.35 -15.38 10.26
C VAL A 330 2.88 -16.56 9.45
N MET A 331 3.61 -16.31 8.36
CA MET A 331 4.22 -17.37 7.54
C MET A 331 5.15 -18.27 8.36
N LYS A 332 5.97 -17.66 9.23
CA LYS A 332 6.87 -18.39 10.14
C LYS A 332 6.10 -19.26 11.15
N ASN A 333 4.89 -18.83 11.54
CA ASN A 333 4.08 -19.43 12.60
C ASN A 333 2.75 -20.04 12.10
N LEU A 334 2.68 -20.48 10.84
CA LEU A 334 1.44 -20.95 10.19
C LEU A 334 0.60 -21.96 10.98
N LYS A 335 1.25 -22.81 11.80
CA LYS A 335 0.54 -23.82 12.60
C LYS A 335 -0.29 -23.18 13.73
N SER A 336 0.28 -22.22 14.45
CA SER A 336 -0.39 -21.55 15.56
C SER A 336 -1.28 -20.41 15.07
N MET A 337 -0.92 -19.74 13.98
CA MET A 337 -1.65 -18.58 13.44
C MET A 337 -2.58 -18.92 12.27
N LYS A 338 -2.98 -20.19 12.13
CA LYS A 338 -3.82 -20.64 11.01
C LYS A 338 -5.16 -19.90 10.92
N TYR A 339 -5.72 -19.50 12.07
CA TYR A 339 -6.99 -18.77 12.16
C TYR A 339 -6.91 -17.31 11.64
N MET A 340 -5.70 -16.79 11.41
CA MET A 340 -5.48 -15.47 10.80
C MET A 340 -5.48 -15.54 9.27
N LEU A 341 -5.45 -16.74 8.69
CA LEU A 341 -5.45 -16.92 7.24
C LEU A 341 -6.83 -16.66 6.67
N SER A 342 -6.84 -16.02 5.50
CA SER A 342 -8.04 -15.86 4.71
C SER A 342 -8.12 -16.89 3.59
N THR A 343 -9.36 -17.20 3.20
CA THR A 343 -9.70 -17.98 2.02
C THR A 343 -10.28 -17.06 0.94
N PRO A 344 -10.47 -17.55 -0.30
CA PRO A 344 -11.21 -16.82 -1.31
C PRO A 344 -12.64 -16.47 -0.90
N TYR A 345 -13.25 -17.18 0.05
CA TYR A 345 -14.64 -16.97 0.48
C TYR A 345 -14.75 -16.24 1.83
N GLY A 346 -13.64 -15.70 2.35
CA GLY A 346 -13.56 -15.08 3.69
C GLY A 346 -12.62 -15.85 4.64
N ARG A 347 -12.63 -15.52 5.94
CA ARG A 347 -11.74 -16.17 6.93
C ARG A 347 -12.03 -17.66 7.13
N HIS A 348 -11.00 -18.37 7.58
CA HIS A 348 -11.02 -19.79 7.93
C HIS A 348 -11.83 -20.13 9.18
#